data_AF-A0A931ZEX8-F1
#
_entry.id   AF-A0A931ZEX8-F1
#
_cell.length_a   1.000
_cell.length_b   1.000
_cell.length_c   1.000
_cell.angle_alpha   90.00
_cell.angle_beta   90.00
_cell.angle_gamma   90.00
#
_symmetry.space_group_name_H-M   'P 1'
#
loop_
_entity.id
_entity.type
_entity.pdbx_description
1 polymer ?
#
loop_
_entity_poly.entity_id
_entity_poly.type
_entity_poly.pdbx_seq_one_letter_code
_entity_poly.pdbx_strand_id
1 'polypeptide(L)'
;MNKPVLAILTQSIRRDNQAPIKYFQKFRPVHFYLEAPYGDLTEEELQGAIKFDGLGDLWRKIKEVKPALIQGTDPFGSKKQLLLAFAIYFISRFLRIPFFFAEWENRPVKERFGLLAPLIRFFLGFLGRKAALVFAINQGAARNLR
;
A
#
# COMPACT_ATOMS: atom_id res chain seq x y z
N MET A 1 -13.93 22.08 -9.12
CA MET A 1 -14.24 20.90 -8.28
C MET A 1 -12.96 20.46 -7.57
N ASN A 2 -12.99 20.20 -6.26
CA ASN A 2 -11.83 19.67 -5.54
C ASN A 2 -11.52 18.26 -6.03
N LYS A 3 -10.25 17.99 -6.37
CA LYS A 3 -9.81 16.65 -6.80
C LYS A 3 -10.00 15.64 -5.65
N PRO A 4 -10.48 14.41 -5.92
CA PRO A 4 -10.57 13.37 -4.91
C PRO A 4 -9.18 13.03 -4.36
N VAL A 5 -9.11 12.69 -3.08
CA VAL A 5 -7.85 12.36 -2.42
C VAL A 5 -7.51 10.89 -2.65
N LEU A 6 -6.27 10.63 -3.08
CA LEU A 6 -5.70 9.29 -3.14
C LEU A 6 -4.67 9.13 -2.02
N ALA A 7 -4.96 8.26 -1.05
CA ALA A 7 -3.97 7.89 -0.04
C ALA A 7 -3.05 6.81 -0.61
N ILE A 8 -1.75 7.08 -0.67
CA ILE A 8 -0.73 6.10 -1.09
C ILE A 8 -0.02 5.62 0.16
N LEU A 9 0.05 4.31 0.37
CA LEU A 9 0.71 3.72 1.54
C LEU A 9 1.99 3.00 1.15
N THR A 10 3.10 3.35 1.80
CA THR A 10 4.35 2.59 1.71
C THR A 10 4.88 2.24 3.10
N GLN A 11 5.53 1.08 3.22
CA GLN A 11 6.33 0.79 4.42
C GLN A 11 7.54 1.72 4.48
N SER A 12 8.30 1.78 3.38
CA SER A 12 9.51 2.58 3.30
C SER A 12 9.40 3.52 2.10
N ILE A 13 9.44 4.83 2.37
CA ILE A 13 9.43 5.84 1.32
C ILE A 13 10.80 5.88 0.64
N ARG A 14 10.79 6.05 -0.69
CA ARG A 14 11.96 6.13 -1.56
C ARG A 14 11.71 7.17 -2.64
N ARG A 15 12.76 7.70 -3.26
CA ARG A 15 12.59 8.63 -4.38
C ARG A 15 11.70 8.08 -5.50
N ASP A 16 11.85 6.80 -5.83
CA ASP A 16 11.12 6.14 -6.91
C ASP A 16 9.60 6.05 -6.68
N ASN A 17 9.14 6.02 -5.43
CA ASN A 17 7.71 5.97 -5.12
C ASN A 17 7.12 7.34 -4.74
N GLN A 18 7.96 8.34 -4.44
CA GLN A 18 7.55 9.70 -4.11
C GLN A 18 7.59 10.65 -5.31
N ALA A 19 8.70 10.68 -6.07
CA ALA A 19 8.90 11.62 -7.16
C ALA A 19 7.82 11.54 -8.28
N PRO A 20 7.29 10.36 -8.65
CA PRO A 20 6.26 10.28 -9.69
C PRO A 20 4.90 10.87 -9.28
N ILE A 21 4.66 11.06 -7.99
CA ILE A 21 3.36 11.50 -7.45
C ILE A 21 2.96 12.88 -7.98
N LYS A 22 3.93 13.76 -8.27
CA LYS A 22 3.67 15.09 -8.84
C LYS A 22 2.97 15.08 -10.20
N TYR A 23 3.01 13.94 -10.91
CA TYR A 23 2.38 13.80 -12.23
C TYR A 23 0.89 13.37 -12.14
N PHE A 24 0.33 13.16 -10.94
CA PHE A 24 -1.07 12.78 -10.78
C PHE A 24 -2.00 13.96 -11.10
N GLN A 25 -2.80 13.84 -12.16
CA GLN A 25 -3.70 14.90 -12.59
C GLN A 25 -5.12 14.77 -12.06
N LYS A 26 -5.63 13.55 -11.90
CA LYS A 26 -7.03 13.28 -11.51
C LYS A 26 -7.26 13.21 -10.00
N PHE A 27 -6.20 12.96 -9.23
CA PHE A 27 -6.25 12.85 -7.78
C PHE A 27 -5.38 13.92 -7.12
N ARG A 28 -5.70 14.24 -5.88
CA ARG A 28 -4.77 14.87 -4.95
C ARG A 28 -4.09 13.77 -4.12
N PRO A 29 -2.86 13.38 -4.43
CA PRO A 29 -2.19 12.32 -3.71
C PRO A 29 -1.74 12.77 -2.32
N VAL A 30 -1.84 11.87 -1.35
CA VAL A 30 -1.29 12.02 0.00
C VAL A 30 -0.52 10.74 0.31
N HIS A 31 0.81 10.85 0.42
CA HIS A 31 1.67 9.69 0.60
C HIS A 31 1.95 9.47 2.08
N PHE A 32 1.50 8.35 2.61
CA PHE A 32 1.78 7.90 3.96
C PHE A 32 2.94 6.92 3.99
N TYR A 33 3.88 7.10 4.91
CA TYR A 33 5.05 6.23 5.05
C TYR A 33 5.38 5.90 6.50
N LEU A 34 5.86 4.69 6.78
CA LEU A 34 6.30 4.29 8.14
C LEU A 34 7.76 4.71 8.39
N GLU A 35 8.64 4.42 7.42
CA GLU A 35 10.10 4.59 7.56
C GLU A 35 10.70 5.29 6.33
N ALA A 36 11.78 6.04 6.50
CA ALA A 36 12.55 6.67 5.42
C ALA A 36 14.04 6.27 5.51
N PRO A 37 14.39 4.98 5.29
CA PRO A 37 15.70 4.46 5.66
C PRO A 37 16.82 4.76 4.65
N TYR A 38 16.49 5.28 3.46
CA TYR A 38 17.43 5.36 2.34
C TYR A 38 18.21 6.67 2.25
N GLY A 39 17.78 7.74 2.93
CA GLY A 39 18.43 9.06 2.87
C GLY A 39 18.48 9.66 1.45
N ASP A 40 17.64 9.19 0.54
CA ASP A 40 17.63 9.51 -0.89
C ASP A 40 16.60 10.60 -1.26
N LEU A 41 15.96 11.20 -0.27
CA LEU A 41 14.89 12.19 -0.40
C LEU A 41 15.30 13.50 0.29
N THR A 42 15.10 14.62 -0.39
CA THR A 42 15.23 15.94 0.24
C THR A 42 13.96 16.33 1.03
N GLU A 43 14.05 17.37 1.86
CA GLU A 43 12.89 17.89 2.59
C GLU A 43 11.77 18.35 1.64
N GLU A 44 12.14 18.95 0.52
CA GLU A 44 11.20 19.38 -0.52
C GLU A 44 10.49 18.19 -1.17
N GLU A 45 11.19 17.07 -1.36
CA GLU A 45 10.60 15.85 -1.93
C GLU A 45 9.65 15.16 -0.95
N LEU A 46 9.88 15.32 0.34
CA LEU A 46 8.97 14.85 1.40
C LEU A 46 7.80 15.80 1.64
N GLN A 47 7.77 16.97 1.02
CA GLN A 47 6.69 17.94 1.24
C GLN A 47 5.32 17.33 0.91
N GLY A 48 4.44 17.33 1.91
CA GLY A 48 3.10 16.75 1.78
C GLY A 48 3.01 15.23 1.98
N ALA A 49 4.13 14.53 2.18
CA ALA A 49 4.13 13.17 2.69
C ALA A 49 3.86 13.18 4.21
N ILE A 50 3.16 12.15 4.69
CA ILE A 50 2.73 12.03 6.08
C ILE A 50 3.38 10.78 6.67
N LYS A 51 4.39 10.96 7.52
CA LYS A 51 4.92 9.85 8.32
C LYS A 51 3.84 9.31 9.25
N PHE A 52 3.77 8.01 9.47
CA PHE A 52 3.00 7.40 10.57
C PHE A 52 3.89 6.52 11.42
N ASP A 53 3.59 6.39 12.72
CA ASP A 53 4.45 5.64 13.66
C ASP A 53 3.87 4.26 14.04
N GLY A 54 2.65 3.96 13.60
CA GLY A 54 1.99 2.68 13.84
C GLY A 54 0.56 2.63 13.28
N LEU A 55 -0.12 1.50 13.45
CA LEU A 55 -1.44 1.27 12.84
C LEU A 55 -2.53 2.20 13.39
N GLY A 56 -2.51 2.52 14.69
CA GLY A 56 -3.48 3.44 15.30
C GLY A 56 -3.30 4.89 14.80
N ASP A 57 -2.05 5.34 14.67
CA ASP A 57 -1.74 6.66 14.11
C ASP A 57 -2.08 6.73 12.62
N LEU A 58 -1.77 5.67 11.87
CA LEU A 58 -2.18 5.54 10.46
C LEU A 58 -3.69 5.66 10.30
N TRP A 59 -4.45 4.91 11.12
CA TRP A 59 -5.92 4.97 11.12
C TRP A 59 -6.44 6.40 11.35
N ARG A 60 -5.92 7.08 12.38
CA ARG A 60 -6.30 8.45 12.72
C ARG A 60 -6.03 9.39 11.55
N LYS A 61 -4.83 9.35 10.99
CA LYS A 61 -4.41 10.24 9.90
C LYS A 61 -5.19 9.98 8.60
N ILE A 62 -5.51 8.72 8.27
CA ILE A 62 -6.40 8.41 7.14
C ILE A 62 -7.80 8.98 7.37
N LYS A 63 -8.35 8.84 8.58
CA LYS A 63 -9.68 9.39 8.92
C LYS A 63 -9.72 10.91 8.80
N GLU A 64 -8.65 11.60 9.16
CA GLU A 64 -8.50 13.06 9.02
C GLU A 64 -8.43 13.48 7.54
N VAL A 65 -7.64 12.75 6.74
CA VAL A 65 -7.44 13.05 5.31
C VAL A 65 -8.66 12.72 4.44
N LYS A 66 -9.51 11.77 4.87
CA LYS A 66 -10.74 11.34 4.19
C LYS A 66 -10.50 10.97 2.70
N PRO A 67 -9.63 10.00 2.41
CA PRO A 67 -9.35 9.62 1.03
C PRO A 67 -10.59 9.02 0.35
N ALA A 68 -10.70 9.27 -0.97
CA ALA A 68 -11.70 8.61 -1.81
C ALA A 68 -11.23 7.21 -2.25
N LEU A 69 -9.92 6.97 -2.23
CA LEU A 69 -9.28 5.72 -2.65
C LEU A 69 -7.97 5.52 -1.88
N ILE A 70 -7.64 4.27 -1.56
CA ILE A 70 -6.36 3.91 -0.93
C ILE A 70 -5.57 3.00 -1.90
N GLN A 71 -4.33 3.41 -2.21
CA GLN A 71 -3.32 2.51 -2.76
C GLN A 71 -2.56 1.87 -1.61
N GLY A 72 -2.73 0.56 -1.44
CA GLY A 72 -2.06 -0.21 -0.42
C GLY A 72 -0.68 -0.72 -0.80
N THR A 73 0.00 -1.29 0.19
CA THR A 73 1.31 -1.92 0.05
C THR A 73 1.20 -3.27 -0.64
N ASP A 74 2.32 -3.73 -1.19
CA ASP A 74 2.45 -5.09 -1.72
C ASP A 74 2.46 -6.09 -0.55
N PRO A 75 1.43 -6.94 -0.40
CA PRO A 75 1.36 -7.85 0.73
C PRO A 75 2.46 -8.93 0.71
N PHE A 76 3.16 -9.13 -0.41
CA PHE A 76 4.28 -10.06 -0.53
C PHE A 76 5.63 -9.39 -0.32
N GLY A 77 5.71 -8.06 -0.28
CA GLY A 77 6.99 -7.35 -0.16
C GLY A 77 7.72 -7.56 1.18
N SER A 78 7.01 -7.77 2.29
CA SER A 78 7.60 -8.13 3.59
C SER A 78 6.52 -8.54 4.60
N LYS A 79 6.92 -9.08 5.76
CA LYS A 79 5.98 -9.30 6.89
C LYS A 79 5.31 -8.00 7.34
N LYS A 80 6.04 -6.87 7.34
CA LYS A 80 5.48 -5.55 7.68
C LYS A 80 4.48 -5.09 6.62
N GLN A 81 4.79 -5.26 5.33
CA GLN A 81 3.85 -4.89 4.26
C GLN A 81 2.58 -5.74 4.28
N LEU A 82 2.67 -7.02 4.64
CA LEU A 82 1.50 -7.86 4.86
C LEU A 82 0.62 -7.31 5.99
N LEU A 83 1.22 -6.95 7.13
CA LEU A 83 0.48 -6.34 8.26
C LEU A 83 -0.17 -5.01 7.86
N LEU A 84 0.53 -4.18 7.08
CA LEU A 84 -0.03 -2.94 6.55
C LEU A 84 -1.20 -3.21 5.58
N ALA A 85 -1.09 -4.21 4.71
CA ALA A 85 -2.18 -4.61 3.82
C ALA A 85 -3.43 -5.06 4.61
N PHE A 86 -3.26 -5.80 5.71
CA PHE A 86 -4.36 -6.11 6.62
C PHE A 86 -4.97 -4.86 7.25
N ALA A 87 -4.13 -3.95 7.76
CA ALA A 87 -4.62 -2.71 8.34
C ALA A 87 -5.45 -1.91 7.34
N ILE A 88 -4.99 -1.80 6.08
CA ILE A 88 -5.73 -1.14 5.00
C ILE A 88 -7.06 -1.83 4.73
N TYR A 89 -7.12 -3.17 4.72
CA TYR A 89 -8.38 -3.88 4.56
C TYR A 89 -9.39 -3.49 5.65
N PHE A 90 -8.97 -3.45 6.92
CA PHE A 90 -9.85 -3.02 8.00
C PHE A 90 -10.24 -1.55 7.87
N ILE A 91 -9.28 -0.65 7.63
CA ILE A 91 -9.54 0.78 7.40
C ILE A 91 -10.56 0.98 6.27
N SER A 92 -10.35 0.32 5.14
CA SER A 92 -11.23 0.31 3.98
C SER A 92 -12.64 -0.14 4.38
N ARG A 93 -12.75 -1.25 5.12
CA ARG A 93 -14.04 -1.82 5.52
C ARG A 93 -14.82 -0.94 6.48
N PHE A 94 -14.15 -0.28 7.43
CA PHE A 94 -14.78 0.57 8.42
C PHE A 94 -15.11 1.96 7.88
N LEU A 95 -14.22 2.56 7.10
CA LEU A 95 -14.42 3.89 6.53
C LEU A 95 -15.18 3.85 5.19
N ARG A 96 -15.45 2.66 4.66
CA ARG A 96 -16.09 2.43 3.35
C ARG A 96 -15.32 3.07 2.19
N ILE A 97 -14.00 3.00 2.26
CA ILE A 97 -13.11 3.55 1.23
C ILE A 97 -12.57 2.40 0.40
N PRO A 98 -12.74 2.37 -0.93
CA PRO A 98 -12.15 1.32 -1.75
C PRO A 98 -10.62 1.33 -1.66
N PHE A 99 -10.01 0.17 -1.82
CA PHE A 99 -8.55 0.06 -1.89
C PHE A 99 -8.13 -0.77 -3.10
N PHE A 100 -6.92 -0.48 -3.60
CA PHE A 100 -6.24 -1.29 -4.60
C PHE A 100 -4.78 -1.46 -4.18
N PHE A 101 -4.10 -2.45 -4.73
CA PHE A 101 -2.66 -2.60 -4.53
C PHE A 101 -2.02 -3.20 -5.78
N ALA A 102 -0.70 -3.09 -5.84
CA ALA A 102 0.10 -3.71 -6.90
C ALA A 102 0.93 -4.85 -6.31
N GLU A 103 0.96 -5.95 -7.04
CA GLU A 103 1.74 -7.15 -6.79
C GLU A 103 3.03 -7.04 -7.61
N TRP A 104 4.14 -6.79 -6.93
CA TRP A 104 5.45 -6.65 -7.55
C TRP A 104 6.30 -7.91 -7.38
N GLU A 105 5.97 -8.79 -6.42
CA GLU A 105 6.78 -9.95 -6.13
C GLU A 105 6.60 -11.05 -7.17
N ASN A 106 7.71 -11.45 -7.79
CA ASN A 106 7.74 -12.51 -8.79
C ASN A 106 8.10 -13.88 -8.18
N ARG A 107 8.74 -13.88 -7.01
CA ARG A 107 9.12 -15.11 -6.30
C ARG A 107 7.88 -15.82 -5.77
N PRO A 108 7.83 -17.16 -5.90
CA PRO A 108 6.75 -17.94 -5.31
C PRO A 108 6.64 -17.71 -3.79
N VAL A 109 5.39 -17.61 -3.30
CA VAL A 109 5.08 -17.46 -1.87
C VAL A 109 5.81 -18.46 -0.98
N LYS A 110 6.00 -19.70 -1.47
CA LYS A 110 6.69 -20.78 -0.76
C LYS A 110 8.15 -20.46 -0.49
N GLU A 111 8.84 -19.85 -1.45
CA GLU A 111 10.25 -19.47 -1.30
C GLU A 111 10.41 -18.32 -0.31
N ARG A 112 9.44 -17.40 -0.25
CA ARG A 112 9.51 -16.23 0.63
C ARG A 112 9.05 -16.50 2.06
N PHE A 113 8.00 -17.29 2.24
CA PHE A 113 7.33 -17.47 3.53
C PHE A 113 7.45 -18.90 4.09
N GLY A 114 8.10 -19.81 3.37
CA GLY A 114 8.37 -21.18 3.82
C GLY A 114 7.10 -21.91 4.25
N LEU A 115 7.12 -22.42 5.48
CA LEU A 115 6.00 -23.17 6.08
C LEU A 115 4.70 -22.35 6.23
N LEU A 116 4.80 -21.02 6.27
CA LEU A 116 3.62 -20.14 6.37
C LEU A 116 2.93 -19.93 5.03
N ALA A 117 3.52 -20.37 3.91
CA ALA A 117 3.03 -20.06 2.58
C ALA A 117 1.55 -20.43 2.31
N PRO A 118 1.00 -21.56 2.77
CA PRO A 118 -0.42 -21.87 2.56
C PRO A 118 -1.35 -20.86 3.24
N LEU A 119 -1.04 -20.50 4.50
CA LEU A 119 -1.79 -19.53 5.27
C LEU A 119 -1.73 -18.14 4.61
N ILE A 120 -0.53 -17.74 4.19
CA ILE A 120 -0.31 -16.47 3.51
C ILE A 120 -1.12 -16.44 2.21
N ARG A 121 -1.04 -17.48 1.36
CA ARG A 121 -1.84 -17.60 0.12
C ARG A 121 -3.34 -17.46 0.37
N PHE A 122 -3.86 -18.12 1.40
CA PHE A 122 -5.27 -17.99 1.77
C PHE A 122 -5.65 -16.53 2.05
N PHE A 123 -4.85 -15.84 2.85
CA PHE A 123 -5.08 -14.43 3.17
C PHE A 123 -4.96 -13.50 1.97
N LEU A 124 -4.06 -13.81 1.05
CA LEU A 124 -3.86 -13.04 -0.17
C LEU A 124 -5.03 -13.20 -1.13
N GLY A 125 -5.50 -14.42 -1.34
CA GLY A 125 -6.74 -14.66 -2.09
C GLY A 125 -7.94 -13.99 -1.43
N PHE A 126 -7.96 -13.89 -0.10
CA PHE A 126 -8.96 -13.09 0.61
C PHE A 126 -8.82 -11.58 0.34
N LEU A 127 -7.63 -11.00 0.51
CA LEU A 127 -7.38 -9.57 0.28
C LEU A 127 -7.65 -9.19 -1.19
N GLY A 128 -7.18 -9.99 -2.14
CA GLY A 128 -7.36 -9.77 -3.57
C GLY A 128 -8.84 -9.77 -3.98
N ARG A 129 -9.67 -10.65 -3.41
CA ARG A 129 -11.14 -10.65 -3.63
C ARG A 129 -11.86 -9.45 -3.03
N LYS A 130 -11.24 -8.74 -2.08
CA LYS A 130 -11.81 -7.57 -1.40
C LYS A 130 -11.28 -6.24 -1.94
N ALA A 131 -10.14 -6.25 -2.61
CA ALA A 131 -9.61 -5.09 -3.30
C ALA A 131 -10.52 -4.72 -4.47
N ALA A 132 -10.67 -3.42 -4.73
CA ALA A 132 -11.36 -2.91 -5.90
C ALA A 132 -10.56 -3.21 -7.19
N LEU A 133 -9.23 -3.31 -7.07
CA LEU A 133 -8.33 -3.64 -8.16
C LEU A 133 -7.01 -4.21 -7.60
N VAL A 134 -6.43 -5.16 -8.31
CA VAL A 134 -5.08 -5.66 -8.05
C VAL A 134 -4.29 -5.59 -9.35
N PHE A 135 -3.16 -4.88 -9.35
CA PHE A 135 -2.26 -4.81 -10.49
C PHE A 135 -1.16 -5.86 -10.35
N ALA A 136 -1.14 -6.87 -11.21
CA ALA A 136 0.01 -7.77 -11.31
C ALA A 136 0.96 -7.26 -12.40
N ILE A 137 2.21 -6.98 -12.05
CA ILE A 137 3.17 -6.41 -13.01
C ILE A 137 3.63 -7.40 -14.08
N ASN A 138 3.52 -8.69 -13.80
CA ASN A 138 3.92 -9.76 -14.70
C ASN A 138 3.14 -11.05 -14.36
N GLN A 139 3.39 -12.10 -15.13
CA GLN A 139 2.71 -13.39 -14.96
C GLN A 139 3.09 -14.12 -13.66
N GLY A 140 4.29 -13.93 -13.11
CA GLY A 140 4.65 -14.58 -11.84
C GLY A 140 4.01 -13.90 -10.63
N ALA A 141 3.95 -12.57 -10.62
CA ALA A 141 3.11 -11.79 -9.72
C ALA A 141 1.64 -12.24 -9.79
N ALA A 142 1.11 -12.42 -11.00
CA ALA A 142 -0.27 -12.91 -11.17
C ALA A 142 -0.50 -14.32 -10.61
N ARG A 143 0.51 -15.21 -10.65
CA ARG A 143 0.42 -16.56 -10.07
C ARG A 143 0.38 -16.54 -8.54
N ASN A 144 0.96 -15.53 -7.90
CA ASN A 144 0.92 -15.39 -6.45
C ASN A 144 -0.49 -15.02 -5.94
N LEU A 145 -1.34 -14.44 -6.80
CA LEU A 145 -2.72 -14.05 -6.50
C LEU A 145 -3.76 -15.16 -6.76
N ARG A 146 -3.35 -16.32 -7.29
CA ARG A 146 -4.21 -17.45 -7.66
C ARG A 146 -4.14 -18.60 -6.66
#